data_AF-A0A1B1AED0-F1
#
_entry.id   AF-A0A1B1AED0-F1
#
_cell.length_a   1.000
_cell.length_b   1.000
_cell.length_c   1.000
_cell.angle_alpha   90.00
_cell.angle_beta   90.00
_cell.angle_gamma   90.00
#
_symmetry.space_group_name_H-M   'P 1'
#
loop_
_entity.id
_entity.type
_entity.pdbx_description
1 polymer ?
#
loop_
_entity_poly.entity_id
_entity_poly.type
_entity_poly.pdbx_seq_one_letter_code
_entity_poly.pdbx_strand_id
1 'polypeptide(L)'
;MRSIAVWTTTAVVALLGAGAANAQTPPATEAAATSSGDLQTAVTAYAAYQSDVTELRSSTMRDAAGLETALDRVGRHNRDALTRGWVAYGANTAAQSPAFVQGVRDAAAYYGRDAVIWAVSVDPSYARGLRGGQEATNMLLASANADSARIISVADRYQEMAYSLQSQRWANAVAPQQAARVQRIRTLGRDGAPSNAVPTEVAPRLAVTPLSLSPSSDPSVYGGRRFWDAVRGGQQVVEVSSTPAAASWRVNASRGEALDRMAAVAALQALDAVDANQSAVTRLIADPRSRDCFEMAQLQLYQCMSAARFRYENAFCLGQHGLRDIGTCIGAVAQPDTTAMTPAPGSHGGGRD
;
A
#
# COMPACT_ATOMS: atom_id res chain seq x y z
N MET A 1 58.53 -52.83 36.20
CA MET A 1 59.27 -53.28 35.00
C MET A 1 58.27 -53.42 33.86
N ARG A 2 58.67 -52.98 32.65
CA ARG A 2 57.93 -53.00 31.37
C ARG A 2 56.91 -51.88 31.17
N SER A 3 56.79 -51.19 30.04
CA SER A 3 57.70 -50.64 29.02
C SER A 3 56.77 -49.76 28.17
N ILE A 4 57.12 -48.49 27.95
CA ILE A 4 56.33 -47.52 27.19
C ILE A 4 56.59 -47.75 25.69
N ALA A 5 55.53 -47.91 24.90
CA ALA A 5 55.60 -47.92 23.44
C ALA A 5 55.14 -46.56 22.90
N VAL A 6 56.10 -45.81 22.36
CA VAL A 6 55.93 -44.55 21.63
C VAL A 6 55.61 -44.90 20.18
N TRP A 7 54.52 -44.35 19.63
CA TRP A 7 54.26 -44.34 18.19
C TRP A 7 54.40 -42.92 17.66
N THR A 8 55.45 -42.70 16.89
CA THR A 8 55.72 -41.48 16.11
C THR A 8 54.99 -41.59 14.77
N THR A 9 54.03 -40.71 14.51
CA THR A 9 53.48 -40.50 13.15
C THR A 9 54.11 -39.27 12.53
N THR A 10 54.98 -39.52 11.55
CA THR A 10 55.60 -38.55 10.65
C THR A 10 54.54 -38.10 9.63
N ALA A 11 54.16 -36.82 9.63
CA ALA A 11 53.39 -36.22 8.54
C ALA A 11 54.32 -35.32 7.72
N VAL A 12 54.45 -35.66 6.43
CA VAL A 12 55.25 -34.96 5.43
C VAL A 12 54.59 -33.61 5.12
N VAL A 13 55.32 -32.52 5.29
CA VAL A 13 54.96 -31.18 4.83
C VAL A 13 55.35 -31.07 3.35
N ALA A 14 54.36 -30.96 2.47
CA ALA A 14 54.56 -30.54 1.09
C ALA A 14 54.22 -29.04 0.98
N LEU A 15 55.26 -28.22 0.84
CA LEU A 15 55.19 -26.81 0.43
C LEU A 15 55.11 -26.74 -1.08
N LEU A 16 53.97 -26.30 -1.63
CA LEU A 16 53.86 -25.86 -3.02
C LEU A 16 52.95 -24.64 -3.13
N GLY A 17 53.53 -23.55 -3.62
CA GLY A 17 52.89 -22.67 -4.60
C GLY A 17 51.95 -21.59 -4.07
N ALA A 18 52.47 -20.38 -3.97
CA ALA A 18 51.69 -19.15 -3.93
C ALA A 18 50.79 -19.02 -5.17
N GLY A 19 49.48 -18.92 -4.94
CA GLY A 19 48.51 -18.38 -5.86
C GLY A 19 47.60 -17.45 -5.07
N ALA A 20 47.77 -16.14 -5.22
CA ALA A 20 46.89 -15.14 -4.63
C ALA A 20 45.49 -15.33 -5.24
N ALA A 21 44.59 -15.96 -4.49
CA ALA A 21 43.18 -15.95 -4.80
C ALA A 21 42.66 -14.55 -4.48
N ASN A 22 42.56 -13.69 -5.50
CA ASN A 22 41.67 -12.54 -5.46
C ASN A 22 40.25 -13.09 -5.22
N ALA A 23 39.76 -13.00 -4.00
CA ALA A 23 38.33 -13.05 -3.75
C ALA A 23 37.75 -11.79 -4.38
N GLN A 24 37.30 -11.88 -5.64
CA GLN A 24 36.39 -10.88 -6.21
C GLN A 24 35.13 -10.88 -5.34
N THR A 25 35.03 -9.90 -4.45
CA THR A 25 33.77 -9.47 -3.86
C THR A 25 32.82 -9.15 -5.02
N PRO A 26 31.60 -9.70 -5.09
CA PRO A 26 30.62 -9.29 -6.09
C PRO A 26 30.46 -7.77 -6.05
N PRO A 27 30.42 -7.09 -7.20
CA PRO A 27 30.35 -5.64 -7.21
C PRO A 27 29.04 -5.19 -6.55
N ALA A 28 29.14 -4.23 -5.63
CA ALA A 28 28.03 -3.63 -4.88
C ALA A 28 26.88 -3.07 -5.75
N THR A 29 27.06 -3.03 -7.07
CA THR A 29 26.06 -2.67 -8.08
C THR A 29 24.90 -3.67 -8.19
N GLU A 30 25.09 -4.96 -7.93
CA GLU A 30 24.01 -5.95 -8.03
C GLU A 30 23.04 -5.86 -6.84
N ALA A 31 23.54 -5.52 -5.65
CA ALA A 31 22.71 -5.27 -4.47
C ALA A 31 21.96 -3.93 -4.58
N ALA A 32 22.59 -2.86 -5.07
CA ALA A 32 21.93 -1.56 -5.24
C ALA A 32 20.72 -1.58 -6.20
N ALA A 33 20.72 -2.49 -7.19
CA ALA A 33 19.59 -2.68 -8.11
C ALA A 33 18.36 -3.36 -7.47
N THR A 34 18.50 -3.98 -6.29
CA THR A 34 17.43 -4.80 -5.69
C THR A 34 16.45 -4.03 -4.80
N SER A 35 16.79 -2.89 -4.21
CA SER A 35 15.92 -2.15 -3.26
C SER A 35 15.00 -1.10 -3.85
N SER A 36 15.49 -0.30 -4.80
CA SER A 36 14.61 0.46 -5.70
C SER A 36 13.67 -0.50 -6.41
N GLY A 37 14.17 -1.71 -6.74
CA GLY A 37 13.38 -2.87 -7.13
C GLY A 37 12.31 -3.27 -6.12
N ASP A 38 12.64 -3.41 -4.83
CA ASP A 38 11.68 -3.77 -3.77
C ASP A 38 10.59 -2.71 -3.56
N LEU A 39 10.95 -1.43 -3.52
CA LEU A 39 10.00 -0.33 -3.36
C LEU A 39 9.09 -0.24 -4.59
N GLN A 40 9.65 -0.35 -5.80
CA GLN A 40 8.89 -0.38 -7.04
C GLN A 40 7.98 -1.61 -7.14
N THR A 41 8.45 -2.77 -6.69
CA THR A 41 7.66 -4.02 -6.60
C THR A 41 6.49 -3.83 -5.65
N ALA A 42 6.71 -3.20 -4.49
CA ALA A 42 5.66 -2.87 -3.54
C ALA A 42 4.62 -1.93 -4.17
N VAL A 43 5.04 -0.82 -4.81
CA VAL A 43 4.12 0.10 -5.52
C VAL A 43 3.30 -0.64 -6.58
N THR A 44 3.93 -1.56 -7.31
CA THR A 44 3.28 -2.37 -8.35
C THR A 44 2.19 -3.28 -7.75
N ALA A 45 2.41 -3.85 -6.56
CA ALA A 45 1.40 -4.64 -5.87
C ALA A 45 0.17 -3.82 -5.45
N TYR A 46 0.37 -2.58 -4.97
CA TYR A 46 -0.74 -1.67 -4.66
C TYR A 46 -1.46 -1.19 -5.93
N ALA A 47 -0.72 -0.94 -7.01
CA ALA A 47 -1.30 -0.63 -8.30
C ALA A 47 -2.15 -1.77 -8.84
N ALA A 48 -1.71 -3.02 -8.72
CA ALA A 48 -2.49 -4.19 -9.13
C ALA A 48 -3.83 -4.27 -8.37
N TYR A 49 -3.81 -4.00 -7.06
CA TYR A 49 -5.02 -3.90 -6.26
C TYR A 49 -5.96 -2.79 -6.78
N GLN A 50 -5.44 -1.58 -7.01
CA GLN A 50 -6.25 -0.45 -7.49
C GLN A 50 -6.77 -0.65 -8.93
N SER A 51 -6.02 -1.37 -9.76
CA SER A 51 -6.45 -1.84 -11.08
C SER A 51 -7.62 -2.82 -10.94
N ASP A 52 -7.55 -3.78 -10.01
CA ASP A 52 -8.68 -4.67 -9.73
C ASP A 52 -9.90 -3.94 -9.20
N VAL A 53 -9.75 -2.98 -8.30
CA VAL A 53 -10.85 -2.09 -7.88
C VAL A 53 -11.45 -1.38 -9.09
N THR A 54 -10.61 -0.97 -10.04
CA THR A 54 -11.07 -0.36 -11.30
C THR A 54 -11.90 -1.32 -12.14
N GLU A 55 -11.44 -2.55 -12.32
CA GLU A 55 -12.11 -3.58 -13.10
C GLU A 55 -13.41 -4.05 -12.44
N LEU A 56 -13.41 -4.19 -11.12
CA LEU A 56 -14.62 -4.52 -10.35
C LEU A 56 -15.67 -3.41 -10.48
N ARG A 57 -15.25 -2.13 -10.52
CA ARG A 57 -16.14 -0.99 -10.77
C ARG A 57 -16.77 -1.01 -12.16
N SER A 58 -16.05 -1.42 -13.21
CA SER A 58 -16.61 -1.51 -14.57
C SER A 58 -17.41 -2.79 -14.82
N SER A 59 -17.14 -3.86 -14.08
CA SER A 59 -17.82 -5.14 -14.24
C SER A 59 -19.32 -5.03 -14.00
N THR A 60 -20.13 -5.66 -14.87
CA THR A 60 -21.55 -5.92 -14.63
C THR A 60 -21.72 -7.41 -14.40
N MET A 61 -22.11 -7.84 -13.21
CA MET A 61 -22.27 -9.25 -12.88
C MET A 61 -23.57 -9.79 -13.50
N ARG A 62 -23.46 -10.43 -14.66
CA ARG A 62 -24.62 -10.94 -15.43
C ARG A 62 -24.86 -12.43 -15.24
N ASP A 63 -23.83 -13.16 -14.84
CA ASP A 63 -23.84 -14.61 -14.71
C ASP A 63 -22.85 -15.11 -13.63
N ALA A 64 -22.82 -16.43 -13.45
CA ALA A 64 -21.92 -17.07 -12.49
C ALA A 64 -20.43 -16.93 -12.85
N ALA A 65 -20.07 -16.87 -14.14
CA ALA A 65 -18.68 -16.75 -14.56
C ALA A 65 -18.12 -15.36 -14.22
N GLY A 66 -18.94 -14.33 -14.39
CA GLY A 66 -18.62 -12.96 -13.97
C GLY A 66 -18.41 -12.85 -12.46
N LEU A 67 -19.19 -13.58 -11.65
CA LEU A 67 -18.98 -13.65 -10.20
C LEU A 67 -17.64 -14.32 -9.85
N GLU A 68 -17.33 -15.48 -10.43
CA GLU A 68 -16.06 -16.17 -10.15
C GLU A 68 -14.86 -15.31 -10.57
N THR A 69 -14.95 -14.59 -11.69
CA THR A 69 -13.93 -13.62 -12.12
C THR A 69 -13.75 -12.50 -11.09
N ALA A 70 -14.85 -11.95 -10.56
CA ALA A 70 -14.79 -10.91 -9.54
C ALA A 70 -14.17 -11.44 -8.23
N LEU A 71 -14.48 -12.68 -7.85
CA LEU A 71 -13.91 -13.33 -6.66
C LEU A 71 -12.41 -13.58 -6.82
N ASP A 72 -11.94 -13.99 -8.00
CA ASP A 72 -10.52 -14.20 -8.24
C ASP A 72 -9.74 -12.88 -8.18
N ARG A 73 -10.32 -11.78 -8.66
CA ARG A 73 -9.72 -10.43 -8.55
C ARG A 73 -9.59 -9.95 -7.11
N VAL A 74 -10.63 -10.10 -6.31
CA VAL A 74 -10.57 -9.73 -4.88
C VAL A 74 -9.70 -10.71 -4.07
N GLY A 75 -9.71 -11.98 -4.46
CA GLY A 75 -8.97 -13.03 -3.77
C GLY A 75 -7.46 -12.94 -3.93
N ARG A 76 -6.95 -12.39 -5.04
CA ARG A 76 -5.51 -12.31 -5.35
C ARG A 76 -4.76 -11.16 -4.67
N HIS A 77 -5.31 -10.61 -3.60
CA HIS A 77 -4.65 -9.56 -2.84
C HIS A 77 -3.90 -10.19 -1.65
N ASN A 78 -2.58 -10.29 -1.78
CA ASN A 78 -1.72 -10.72 -0.69
C ASN A 78 -1.59 -9.60 0.36
N ARG A 79 -1.88 -9.91 1.62
CA ARG A 79 -1.90 -8.94 2.73
C ARG A 79 -0.55 -8.22 2.92
N ASP A 80 0.57 -8.93 2.81
CA ASP A 80 1.91 -8.37 2.98
C ASP A 80 2.31 -7.51 1.79
N ALA A 81 1.95 -7.93 0.57
CA ALA A 81 2.16 -7.14 -0.63
C ALA A 81 1.31 -5.86 -0.62
N LEU A 82 0.05 -5.94 -0.16
CA LEU A 82 -0.85 -4.81 -0.04
C LEU A 82 -0.37 -3.79 0.99
N THR A 83 0.03 -4.24 2.19
CA THR A 83 0.62 -3.36 3.22
C THR A 83 1.86 -2.64 2.70
N ARG A 84 2.83 -3.41 2.19
CA ARG A 84 4.08 -2.84 1.69
C ARG A 84 3.84 -1.85 0.56
N GLY A 85 2.94 -2.20 -0.35
CA GLY A 85 2.61 -1.36 -1.49
C GLY A 85 1.89 -0.07 -1.11
N TRP A 86 0.97 -0.11 -0.16
CA TRP A 86 0.27 1.07 0.31
C TRP A 86 1.23 2.04 1.02
N VAL A 87 2.13 1.54 1.87
CA VAL A 87 3.16 2.36 2.52
C VAL A 87 4.15 2.92 1.49
N ALA A 88 4.58 2.12 0.51
CA ALA A 88 5.48 2.58 -0.56
C ALA A 88 4.83 3.67 -1.44
N TYR A 89 3.56 3.50 -1.80
CA TYR A 89 2.78 4.50 -2.54
C TYR A 89 2.63 5.80 -1.74
N GLY A 90 2.35 5.69 -0.44
CA GLY A 90 2.33 6.84 0.46
C GLY A 90 3.69 7.54 0.55
N ALA A 91 4.79 6.80 0.68
CA ALA A 91 6.14 7.37 0.72
C ALA A 91 6.46 8.20 -0.54
N ASN A 92 6.19 7.63 -1.72
CA ASN A 92 6.34 8.35 -2.99
C ASN A 92 5.47 9.61 -3.08
N THR A 93 4.27 9.58 -2.47
CA THR A 93 3.36 10.73 -2.36
C THR A 93 3.95 11.82 -1.46
N ALA A 94 4.44 11.46 -0.27
CA ALA A 94 5.07 12.42 0.66
C ALA A 94 6.35 13.03 0.07
N ALA A 95 7.11 12.27 -0.72
CA ALA A 95 8.30 12.75 -1.43
C ALA A 95 7.99 13.79 -2.53
N GLN A 96 6.72 14.06 -2.83
CA GLN A 96 6.30 15.15 -3.70
C GLN A 96 6.10 16.48 -2.95
N SER A 97 6.14 16.51 -1.61
CA SER A 97 6.02 17.75 -0.84
C SER A 97 7.33 18.56 -0.86
N PRO A 98 7.36 19.77 -1.45
CA PRO A 98 8.57 20.59 -1.50
C PRO A 98 9.03 21.02 -0.10
N ALA A 99 8.10 21.42 0.77
CA ALA A 99 8.46 21.86 2.12
C ALA A 99 9.05 20.70 2.95
N PHE A 100 8.52 19.49 2.80
CA PHE A 100 9.00 18.32 3.51
C PHE A 100 10.41 17.92 3.04
N VAL A 101 10.61 17.79 1.72
CA VAL A 101 11.93 17.44 1.16
C VAL A 101 12.98 18.48 1.54
N GLN A 102 12.64 19.76 1.49
CA GLN A 102 13.53 20.82 1.94
C GLN A 102 13.83 20.70 3.44
N GLY A 103 12.81 20.46 4.28
CA GLY A 103 13.00 20.28 5.72
C GLY A 103 13.90 19.09 6.08
N VAL A 104 13.79 17.99 5.36
CA VAL A 104 14.68 16.82 5.49
C VAL A 104 16.12 17.18 5.13
N ARG A 105 16.32 17.88 4.01
CA ARG A 105 17.66 18.32 3.56
C ARG A 105 18.28 19.34 4.51
N ASP A 106 17.50 20.27 5.04
CA ASP A 106 17.94 21.23 6.05
C ASP A 106 18.37 20.52 7.34
N ALA A 107 17.60 19.53 7.79
CA ALA A 107 17.96 18.72 8.95
C ALA A 107 19.27 17.96 8.71
N ALA A 108 19.46 17.39 7.51
CA ALA A 108 20.70 16.70 7.15
C ALA A 108 21.89 17.66 7.07
N ALA A 109 21.70 18.89 6.59
CA ALA A 109 22.73 19.92 6.57
C ALA A 109 23.13 20.39 7.98
N TYR A 110 22.18 20.42 8.91
CA TYR A 110 22.40 20.88 10.28
C TYR A 110 22.95 19.79 11.21
N TYR A 111 22.34 18.60 11.22
CA TYR A 111 22.70 17.50 12.13
C TYR A 111 23.67 16.48 11.50
N GLY A 112 23.87 16.53 10.18
CA GLY A 112 24.62 15.53 9.41
C GLY A 112 23.70 14.51 8.74
N ARG A 113 23.99 14.18 7.47
CA ARG A 113 23.17 13.27 6.64
C ARG A 113 23.00 11.90 7.29
N ASP A 114 24.08 11.28 7.76
CA ASP A 114 24.03 9.94 8.33
C ASP A 114 23.27 9.89 9.67
N ALA A 115 23.34 10.97 10.46
CA ALA A 115 22.58 11.10 11.69
C ALA A 115 21.06 11.14 11.41
N VAL A 116 20.65 11.88 10.38
CA VAL A 116 19.23 11.95 9.97
C VAL A 116 18.76 10.62 9.37
N ILE A 117 19.58 9.97 8.52
CA ILE A 117 19.28 8.63 7.98
C ILE A 117 19.07 7.63 9.12
N TRP A 118 19.96 7.64 10.12
CA TRP A 118 19.82 6.79 11.29
C TRP A 118 18.54 7.10 12.05
N ALA A 119 18.26 8.37 12.34
CA ALA A 119 17.08 8.81 13.08
C ALA A 119 15.76 8.33 12.43
N VAL A 120 15.59 8.55 11.11
CA VAL A 120 14.36 8.12 10.40
C VAL A 120 14.26 6.58 10.27
N SER A 121 15.39 5.87 10.33
CA SER A 121 15.43 4.41 10.20
C SER A 121 15.12 3.66 11.50
N VAL A 122 15.30 4.33 12.65
CA VAL A 122 15.04 3.77 13.99
C VAL A 122 13.76 4.30 14.62
N ASP A 123 13.40 5.56 14.35
CA ASP A 123 12.18 6.21 14.80
C ASP A 123 11.42 6.77 13.58
N PRO A 124 10.39 6.05 13.09
CA PRO A 124 9.61 6.50 11.96
C PRO A 124 8.92 7.86 12.19
N SER A 125 8.66 8.24 13.44
CA SER A 125 7.96 9.48 13.76
C SER A 125 8.80 10.74 13.56
N TYR A 126 10.13 10.58 13.58
CA TYR A 126 11.08 11.68 13.41
C TYR A 126 10.80 12.50 12.15
N ALA A 127 10.53 11.82 11.02
CA ALA A 127 10.33 12.47 9.73
C ALA A 127 9.16 13.45 9.74
N ARG A 128 7.99 13.08 10.31
CA ARG A 128 6.82 13.98 10.36
C ARG A 128 7.02 15.15 11.32
N GLY A 129 7.98 15.07 12.25
CA GLY A 129 8.35 16.17 13.14
C GLY A 129 9.23 17.24 12.47
N LEU A 130 9.77 16.97 11.29
CA LEU A 130 10.60 17.93 10.56
C LEU A 130 9.76 19.05 9.92
N ARG A 131 10.43 20.14 9.53
CA ARG A 131 9.82 21.21 8.74
C ARG A 131 9.16 20.62 7.49
N GLY A 132 7.94 21.05 7.18
CA GLY A 132 7.15 20.51 6.08
C GLY A 132 6.47 19.17 6.37
N GLY A 133 6.70 18.54 7.53
CA GLY A 133 6.05 17.29 7.91
C GLY A 133 4.52 17.37 7.96
N GLN A 134 3.95 18.53 8.30
CA GLN A 134 2.49 18.74 8.26
C GLN A 134 1.94 18.74 6.83
N GLU A 135 2.67 19.30 5.86
CA GLU A 135 2.26 19.30 4.45
C GLU A 135 2.24 17.88 3.90
N ALA A 136 3.32 17.12 4.11
CA ALA A 136 3.39 15.71 3.77
C ALA A 136 2.26 14.91 4.46
N THR A 137 2.00 15.15 5.75
CA THR A 137 0.91 14.51 6.49
C THR A 137 -0.46 14.77 5.84
N ASN A 138 -0.74 16.02 5.46
CA ASN A 138 -2.00 16.38 4.81
C ASN A 138 -2.14 15.70 3.44
N MET A 139 -1.07 15.61 2.66
CA MET A 139 -1.07 14.90 1.38
C MET A 139 -1.36 13.41 1.56
N LEU A 140 -0.71 12.76 2.53
CA LEU A 140 -0.93 11.34 2.84
C LEU A 140 -2.37 11.07 3.30
N LEU A 141 -2.92 11.91 4.19
CA LEU A 141 -4.29 11.79 4.66
C LEU A 141 -5.30 11.96 3.53
N ALA A 142 -5.10 12.96 2.65
CA ALA A 142 -5.96 13.18 1.50
C ALA A 142 -5.92 12.00 0.52
N SER A 143 -4.73 11.45 0.26
CA SER A 143 -4.55 10.29 -0.60
C SER A 143 -5.21 9.02 -0.02
N ALA A 144 -4.92 8.70 1.25
CA ALA A 144 -5.49 7.51 1.90
C ALA A 144 -7.02 7.58 2.00
N ASN A 145 -7.58 8.77 2.31
CA ASN A 145 -9.02 8.94 2.37
C ASN A 145 -9.69 8.79 1.00
N ALA A 146 -9.10 9.36 -0.05
CA ALA A 146 -9.62 9.22 -1.40
C ALA A 146 -9.61 7.76 -1.87
N ASP A 147 -8.50 7.05 -1.61
CA ASP A 147 -8.39 5.63 -1.92
C ASP A 147 -9.42 4.81 -1.14
N SER A 148 -9.61 5.10 0.14
CA SER A 148 -10.63 4.48 1.00
C SER A 148 -12.05 4.69 0.45
N ALA A 149 -12.44 5.93 0.17
CA ALA A 149 -13.75 6.27 -0.37
C ALA A 149 -14.02 5.57 -1.72
N ARG A 150 -12.99 5.55 -2.58
CA ARG A 150 -13.04 4.85 -3.86
C ARG A 150 -13.30 3.35 -3.69
N ILE A 151 -12.56 2.67 -2.82
CA ILE A 151 -12.73 1.23 -2.57
C ILE A 151 -14.12 0.96 -1.97
N ILE A 152 -14.53 1.76 -0.99
CA ILE A 152 -15.82 1.61 -0.30
C ILE A 152 -16.99 1.80 -1.27
N SER A 153 -16.92 2.74 -2.21
CA SER A 153 -17.99 2.91 -3.21
C SER A 153 -18.19 1.68 -4.10
N VAL A 154 -17.10 0.95 -4.42
CA VAL A 154 -17.19 -0.30 -5.17
C VAL A 154 -17.78 -1.38 -4.26
N ALA A 155 -17.42 -1.39 -2.98
CA ALA A 155 -18.06 -2.27 -2.00
C ALA A 155 -19.57 -2.04 -1.88
N ASP A 156 -20.01 -0.78 -1.73
CA ASP A 156 -21.43 -0.38 -1.69
C ASP A 156 -22.18 -0.95 -2.90
N ARG A 157 -21.64 -0.73 -4.10
CA ARG A 157 -22.20 -1.27 -5.35
C ARG A 157 -22.33 -2.78 -5.34
N TYR A 158 -21.34 -3.52 -4.82
CA TYR A 158 -21.42 -4.99 -4.75
C TYR A 158 -22.40 -5.48 -3.68
N GLN A 159 -22.58 -4.73 -2.59
CA GLN A 159 -23.60 -5.04 -1.59
C GLN A 159 -25.01 -4.84 -2.16
N GLU A 160 -25.27 -3.72 -2.82
CA GLU A 160 -26.53 -3.45 -3.53
C GLU A 160 -26.80 -4.48 -4.65
N MET A 161 -25.75 -4.84 -5.39
CA MET A 161 -25.80 -5.87 -6.42
C MET A 161 -26.16 -7.23 -5.81
N ALA A 162 -25.59 -7.61 -4.66
CA ALA A 162 -25.91 -8.86 -4.00
C ALA A 162 -27.41 -8.96 -3.64
N TYR A 163 -28.06 -7.87 -3.21
CA TYR A 163 -29.50 -7.83 -3.00
C TYR A 163 -30.27 -8.00 -4.32
N SER A 164 -29.88 -7.24 -5.35
CA SER A 164 -30.54 -7.30 -6.67
C SER A 164 -30.45 -8.70 -7.30
N LEU A 165 -29.33 -9.39 -7.10
CA LEU A 165 -29.07 -10.73 -7.60
C LEU A 165 -29.96 -11.81 -6.96
N GLN A 166 -30.57 -11.58 -5.80
CA GLN A 166 -31.48 -12.56 -5.18
C GLN A 166 -32.68 -12.90 -6.09
N SER A 167 -33.08 -11.96 -6.96
CA SER A 167 -34.12 -12.16 -7.97
C SER A 167 -33.68 -12.98 -9.18
N GLN A 168 -32.36 -13.18 -9.36
CA GLN A 168 -31.79 -13.85 -10.53
C GLN A 168 -31.67 -15.36 -10.28
N ARG A 169 -32.25 -16.17 -11.18
CA ARG A 169 -32.26 -17.65 -11.04
C ARG A 169 -30.87 -18.25 -10.90
N TRP A 170 -29.89 -17.78 -11.67
CA TRP A 170 -28.52 -18.29 -11.62
C TRP A 170 -27.83 -17.94 -10.29
N ALA A 171 -28.16 -16.80 -9.69
CA ALA A 171 -27.52 -16.31 -8.48
C ALA A 171 -28.15 -16.88 -7.20
N ASN A 172 -29.46 -17.17 -7.23
CA ASN A 172 -30.21 -17.86 -6.17
C ASN A 172 -30.03 -19.39 -6.21
N ALA A 173 -29.33 -19.92 -7.21
CA ALA A 173 -28.95 -21.33 -7.19
C ALA A 173 -27.80 -21.56 -6.19
N VAL A 174 -27.84 -22.73 -5.52
CA VAL A 174 -26.77 -23.17 -4.59
C VAL A 174 -25.44 -23.13 -5.33
N ALA A 175 -24.44 -22.49 -4.71
CA ALA A 175 -23.13 -22.34 -5.30
C ALA A 175 -22.39 -23.68 -5.24
N PRO A 176 -22.05 -24.31 -6.37
CA PRO A 176 -21.32 -25.57 -6.35
C PRO A 176 -19.90 -25.36 -5.84
N GLN A 177 -19.28 -26.46 -5.38
CA GLN A 177 -17.86 -26.53 -5.04
C GLN A 177 -17.35 -25.46 -4.05
N GLN A 178 -18.17 -25.11 -3.05
CA GLN A 178 -17.85 -24.08 -2.06
C GLN A 178 -16.45 -24.25 -1.44
N ALA A 179 -16.10 -25.46 -0.98
CA ALA A 179 -14.79 -25.74 -0.38
C ALA A 179 -13.63 -25.49 -1.36
N ALA A 180 -13.77 -25.91 -2.62
CA ALA A 180 -12.74 -25.69 -3.64
C ALA A 180 -12.60 -24.19 -3.98
N ARG A 181 -13.72 -23.44 -4.02
CA ARG A 181 -13.71 -21.98 -4.20
C ARG A 181 -12.96 -21.30 -3.06
N VAL A 182 -13.30 -21.61 -1.81
CA VAL A 182 -12.61 -21.03 -0.64
C VAL A 182 -11.12 -21.35 -0.67
N GLN A 183 -10.75 -22.59 -1.01
CA GLN A 183 -9.34 -22.97 -1.14
C GLN A 183 -8.63 -22.18 -2.25
N ARG A 184 -9.29 -21.96 -3.39
CA ARG A 184 -8.76 -21.13 -4.49
C ARG A 184 -8.49 -19.70 -4.03
N ILE A 185 -9.44 -19.05 -3.34
CA ILE A 185 -9.25 -17.68 -2.84
C ILE A 185 -8.16 -17.62 -1.76
N ARG A 186 -8.00 -18.66 -0.92
CA ARG A 186 -6.88 -18.76 0.03
C ARG A 186 -5.53 -18.84 -0.66
N THR A 187 -5.42 -19.62 -1.73
CA THR A 187 -4.20 -19.72 -2.53
C THR A 187 -3.90 -18.39 -3.22
N LEU A 188 -4.88 -17.78 -3.88
CA LEU A 188 -4.72 -16.45 -4.51
C LEU A 188 -4.29 -15.39 -3.50
N GLY A 189 -4.85 -15.39 -2.29
CA GLY A 189 -4.52 -14.44 -1.23
C GLY A 189 -3.14 -14.67 -0.61
N ARG A 190 -2.53 -15.83 -0.84
CA ARG A 190 -1.14 -16.12 -0.49
C ARG A 190 -0.19 -15.74 -1.63
N ASP A 191 -0.54 -16.08 -2.86
CA ASP A 191 0.36 -15.91 -4.02
C ASP A 191 0.41 -14.44 -4.45
N GLY A 192 -0.70 -13.71 -4.31
CA GLY A 192 -0.81 -12.32 -4.72
C GLY A 192 -1.20 -12.15 -6.19
N ALA A 193 -1.19 -10.90 -6.65
CA ALA A 193 -1.58 -10.57 -8.01
C ALA A 193 -0.47 -11.00 -8.99
N PRO A 194 -0.82 -11.51 -10.19
CA PRO A 194 0.17 -11.84 -11.20
C PRO A 194 0.91 -10.60 -11.69
N SER A 195 2.08 -10.78 -12.30
CA SER A 195 2.94 -9.69 -12.77
C SER A 195 2.29 -8.78 -13.83
N ASN A 196 1.29 -9.28 -14.57
CA ASN A 196 0.52 -8.53 -15.56
C ASN A 196 -0.78 -7.92 -15.01
N ALA A 197 -0.97 -7.89 -13.68
CA ALA A 197 -2.18 -7.33 -13.08
C ALA A 197 -2.27 -5.80 -13.19
N VAL A 198 -1.13 -5.12 -13.41
CA VAL A 198 -1.08 -3.69 -13.70
C VAL A 198 -1.17 -3.50 -15.22
N PRO A 199 -2.19 -2.81 -15.75
CA PRO A 199 -2.28 -2.53 -17.18
C PRO A 199 -1.09 -1.69 -17.66
N THR A 200 -0.68 -1.92 -18.91
CA THR A 200 0.52 -1.29 -19.51
C THR A 200 0.45 0.23 -19.54
N GLU A 201 -0.75 0.80 -19.65
CA GLU A 201 -1.03 2.23 -19.62
C GLU A 201 -0.88 2.85 -18.22
N VAL A 202 -0.95 2.03 -17.17
CA VAL A 202 -0.78 2.46 -15.78
C VAL A 202 0.68 2.52 -15.39
N ALA A 203 1.50 1.57 -15.87
CA ALA A 203 2.89 1.42 -15.45
C ALA A 203 3.73 2.71 -15.56
N PRO A 204 3.68 3.50 -16.66
CA PRO A 204 4.43 4.76 -16.77
C PRO A 204 4.02 5.81 -15.73
N ARG A 205 2.77 5.78 -15.25
CA ARG A 205 2.26 6.71 -14.23
C ARG A 205 2.72 6.37 -12.81
N LEU A 206 3.32 5.20 -12.61
CA LEU A 206 3.84 4.76 -11.31
C LEU A 206 5.33 5.12 -11.12
N ALA A 207 6.04 5.39 -12.22
CA ALA A 207 7.43 5.82 -12.19
C ALA A 207 7.51 7.30 -11.82
N VAL A 208 7.77 7.58 -10.54
CA VAL A 208 7.79 8.95 -10.00
C VAL A 208 9.13 9.27 -9.38
N THR A 209 9.61 10.49 -9.65
CA THR A 209 10.80 11.05 -9.00
C THR A 209 10.36 12.00 -7.89
N PRO A 210 11.06 12.10 -6.75
CA PRO A 210 10.77 13.13 -5.74
C PRO A 210 10.70 14.53 -6.36
N LEU A 211 9.73 15.34 -5.93
CA LEU A 211 9.48 16.70 -6.42
C LEU A 211 9.21 16.85 -7.92
N SER A 212 8.82 15.78 -8.62
CA SER A 212 8.44 15.85 -10.04
C SER A 212 6.97 16.19 -10.27
N LEU A 213 6.15 16.11 -9.22
CA LEU A 213 4.70 16.26 -9.27
C LEU A 213 4.20 17.19 -8.16
N SER A 214 3.01 17.76 -8.37
CA SER A 214 2.33 18.63 -7.38
C SER A 214 0.90 18.16 -7.12
N PRO A 215 0.68 17.10 -6.31
CA PRO A 215 -0.65 16.50 -6.08
C PRO A 215 -1.66 17.43 -5.39
N SER A 216 -1.17 18.46 -4.71
CA SER A 216 -1.98 19.50 -4.09
C SER A 216 -2.65 20.43 -5.11
N SER A 217 -1.99 20.69 -6.24
CA SER A 217 -2.48 21.55 -7.32
C SER A 217 -3.15 20.77 -8.45
N ASP A 218 -2.67 19.56 -8.75
CA ASP A 218 -3.29 18.67 -9.72
C ASP A 218 -3.74 17.37 -9.01
N PRO A 219 -5.05 17.18 -8.77
CA PRO A 219 -5.52 15.99 -8.07
C PRO A 219 -5.39 14.69 -8.89
N SER A 220 -5.05 14.75 -10.18
CA SER A 220 -4.99 13.61 -11.09
C SER A 220 -3.60 12.96 -11.20
N VAL A 221 -2.55 13.61 -10.70
CA VAL A 221 -1.19 13.05 -10.67
C VAL A 221 -1.00 12.08 -9.49
N TYR A 222 0.11 11.34 -9.48
CA TYR A 222 0.42 10.35 -8.44
C TYR A 222 0.28 10.91 -7.03
N GLY A 223 -0.38 10.17 -6.13
CA GLY A 223 -0.66 10.62 -4.76
C GLY A 223 -1.80 11.64 -4.66
N GLY A 224 -2.31 12.13 -5.79
CA GLY A 224 -3.47 13.00 -5.86
C GLY A 224 -4.76 12.23 -5.60
N ARG A 225 -5.75 12.93 -5.05
CA ARG A 225 -7.05 12.36 -4.64
C ARG A 225 -7.89 11.74 -5.77
N ARG A 226 -7.51 11.96 -7.04
CA ARG A 226 -8.16 11.40 -8.25
C ARG A 226 -7.21 10.57 -9.10
N PHE A 227 -6.01 10.25 -8.62
CA PHE A 227 -4.99 9.53 -9.40
C PHE A 227 -5.55 8.24 -10.02
N TRP A 228 -6.07 7.33 -9.18
CA TRP A 228 -6.59 6.04 -9.65
C TRP A 228 -7.84 6.14 -10.52
N ASP A 229 -8.59 7.23 -10.41
CA ASP A 229 -9.71 7.53 -11.29
C ASP A 229 -9.24 8.02 -12.67
N ALA A 230 -8.20 8.86 -12.69
CA ALA A 230 -7.62 9.47 -13.90
C ALA A 230 -6.73 8.51 -14.71
N VAL A 231 -6.25 7.43 -14.12
CA VAL A 231 -5.41 6.41 -14.76
C VAL A 231 -6.20 5.54 -15.75
N ARG A 232 -7.54 5.56 -15.71
CA ARG A 232 -8.38 4.84 -16.68
C ARG A 232 -8.61 5.69 -17.93
N GLY A 233 -8.02 5.32 -19.07
CA GLY A 233 -8.01 6.10 -20.32
C GLY A 233 -9.36 6.27 -21.02
N GLY A 234 -10.28 7.09 -20.48
CA GLY A 234 -11.53 7.46 -21.15
C GLY A 234 -12.11 8.79 -20.66
N GLN A 235 -12.71 9.57 -21.57
CA GLN A 235 -13.15 10.96 -21.35
C GLN A 235 -14.32 11.16 -20.38
N GLN A 236 -14.84 10.10 -19.75
CA GLN A 236 -15.86 10.20 -18.71
C GLN A 236 -15.36 9.53 -17.43
N VAL A 237 -14.58 10.27 -16.65
CA VAL A 237 -14.28 9.90 -15.27
C VAL A 237 -15.38 10.49 -14.41
N VAL A 238 -16.39 9.68 -14.05
CA VAL A 238 -17.23 10.01 -12.90
C VAL A 238 -16.35 9.92 -11.67
N GLU A 239 -16.17 11.04 -10.99
CA GLU A 239 -15.44 11.10 -9.71
C GLU A 239 -16.11 10.15 -8.72
N VAL A 240 -15.32 9.23 -8.17
CA VAL A 240 -15.82 8.26 -7.21
C VAL A 240 -15.53 8.70 -5.78
N SER A 241 -14.42 9.40 -5.58
CA SER A 241 -14.11 10.08 -4.34
C SER A 241 -15.03 11.30 -4.18
N SER A 242 -16.16 11.15 -3.47
CA SER A 242 -17.03 12.29 -3.11
C SER A 242 -16.44 13.17 -2.01
N THR A 243 -15.23 12.86 -1.51
CA THR A 243 -14.54 13.62 -0.47
C THR A 243 -14.31 15.05 -0.97
N PRO A 244 -14.95 16.07 -0.35
CA PRO A 244 -14.81 17.44 -0.80
C PRO A 244 -13.35 17.90 -0.80
N ALA A 245 -12.99 18.77 -1.73
CA ALA A 245 -11.66 19.37 -1.80
C ALA A 245 -11.22 19.97 -0.46
N ALA A 246 -12.19 20.54 0.26
CA ALA A 246 -12.06 21.24 1.53
C ALA A 246 -12.18 20.36 2.79
N ALA A 247 -12.36 19.04 2.67
CA ALA A 247 -12.41 18.18 3.85
C ALA A 247 -11.05 18.20 4.59
N SER A 248 -11.06 18.62 5.84
CA SER A 248 -9.90 18.59 6.73
C SER A 248 -9.85 17.27 7.50
N TRP A 249 -8.70 16.60 7.38
CA TRP A 249 -8.40 15.36 8.08
C TRP A 249 -7.35 15.60 9.13
N ARG A 250 -7.52 14.96 10.29
CA ARG A 250 -6.46 14.85 11.29
C ARG A 250 -6.02 13.40 11.41
N VAL A 251 -4.78 13.20 11.84
CA VAL A 251 -4.23 11.86 12.06
C VAL A 251 -5.02 11.15 13.16
N ASN A 252 -5.43 9.91 12.91
CA ASN A 252 -5.89 9.02 13.96
C ASN A 252 -4.68 8.48 14.72
N ALA A 253 -4.49 8.91 15.97
CA ALA A 253 -3.33 8.54 16.78
C ALA A 253 -3.14 7.02 16.92
N SER A 254 -4.22 6.23 16.90
CA SER A 254 -4.13 4.76 16.97
C SER A 254 -3.65 4.10 15.66
N ARG A 255 -3.65 4.85 14.55
CA ARG A 255 -3.32 4.36 13.21
C ARG A 255 -2.23 5.19 12.51
N GLY A 256 -1.73 6.25 13.15
CA GLY A 256 -0.79 7.21 12.56
C GLY A 256 0.59 6.66 12.22
N GLU A 257 0.99 5.52 12.79
CA GLU A 257 2.29 4.89 12.55
C GLU A 257 2.53 4.58 11.06
N ALA A 258 1.48 4.24 10.31
CA ALA A 258 1.60 4.07 8.86
C ALA A 258 2.08 5.35 8.16
N LEU A 259 1.59 6.53 8.60
CA LEU A 259 2.01 7.82 8.05
C LEU A 259 3.45 8.17 8.48
N ASP A 260 3.84 7.81 9.70
CA ASP A 260 5.23 7.91 10.18
C ASP A 260 6.17 7.13 9.26
N ARG A 261 5.83 5.86 8.98
CA ARG A 261 6.60 4.98 8.09
C ARG A 261 6.67 5.49 6.66
N MET A 262 5.55 5.97 6.11
CA MET A 262 5.52 6.61 4.79
C MET A 262 6.48 7.82 4.73
N ALA A 263 6.40 8.71 5.72
CA ALA A 263 7.27 9.89 5.80
C ALA A 263 8.75 9.52 6.01
N ALA A 264 9.05 8.49 6.80
CA ALA A 264 10.41 8.01 6.99
C ALA A 264 11.04 7.48 5.69
N VAL A 265 10.30 6.68 4.91
CA VAL A 265 10.77 6.24 3.58
C VAL A 265 10.91 7.43 2.62
N ALA A 266 9.98 8.38 2.65
CA ALA A 266 10.08 9.61 1.87
C ALA A 266 11.31 10.47 2.23
N ALA A 267 11.69 10.51 3.52
CA ALA A 267 12.91 11.17 3.97
C ALA A 267 14.17 10.45 3.44
N LEU A 268 14.18 9.10 3.43
CA LEU A 268 15.26 8.34 2.80
C LEU A 268 15.36 8.61 1.30
N GLN A 269 14.22 8.81 0.60
CA GLN A 269 14.21 9.23 -0.81
C GLN A 269 14.77 10.64 -1.00
N ALA A 270 14.37 11.59 -0.14
CA ALA A 270 14.84 12.98 -0.18
C ALA A 270 16.37 13.11 0.01
N LEU A 271 16.97 12.16 0.72
CA LEU A 271 18.40 12.06 1.02
C LEU A 271 19.18 11.15 0.07
N ASP A 272 18.52 10.58 -0.94
CA ASP A 272 19.10 9.59 -1.88
C ASP A 272 19.75 8.42 -1.12
N ALA A 273 19.02 7.88 -0.15
CA ALA A 273 19.51 6.91 0.83
C ALA A 273 18.82 5.55 0.75
N VAL A 274 17.80 5.39 -0.10
CA VAL A 274 17.02 4.16 -0.24
C VAL A 274 17.91 2.96 -0.58
N ASP A 275 18.79 3.10 -1.58
CA ASP A 275 19.59 1.97 -2.06
C ASP A 275 20.69 1.54 -1.09
N ALA A 276 21.22 2.49 -0.31
CA ALA A 276 22.20 2.20 0.73
C ALA A 276 21.57 1.66 2.03
N ASN A 277 20.24 1.77 2.21
CA ASN A 277 19.54 1.45 3.47
C ASN A 277 18.37 0.49 3.26
N GLN A 278 18.54 -0.49 2.38
CA GLN A 278 17.49 -1.42 1.95
C GLN A 278 16.79 -2.12 3.13
N SER A 279 17.57 -2.63 4.09
CA SER A 279 17.02 -3.31 5.27
C SER A 279 16.16 -2.39 6.14
N ALA A 280 16.46 -1.08 6.17
CA ALA A 280 15.61 -0.10 6.84
C ALA A 280 14.33 0.14 6.02
N VAL A 281 14.43 0.32 4.71
CA VAL A 281 13.28 0.51 3.81
C VAL A 281 12.32 -0.68 3.89
N THR A 282 12.81 -1.91 3.78
CA THR A 282 12.01 -3.14 3.88
C THR A 282 11.24 -3.21 5.21
N ARG A 283 11.87 -2.83 6.33
CA ARG A 283 11.21 -2.78 7.65
C ARG A 283 10.18 -1.65 7.74
N LEU A 284 10.47 -0.49 7.17
CA LEU A 284 9.59 0.67 7.22
C LEU A 284 8.30 0.42 6.44
N ILE A 285 8.37 -0.14 5.23
CA ILE A 285 7.19 -0.42 4.41
C ILE A 285 6.32 -1.57 4.96
N ALA A 286 6.86 -2.41 5.84
CA ALA A 286 6.11 -3.48 6.50
C ALA A 286 5.40 -2.98 7.77
N ASP A 287 4.37 -2.14 7.62
CA ASP A 287 3.57 -1.64 8.75
C ASP A 287 2.72 -2.76 9.41
N PRO A 288 2.97 -3.12 10.69
CA PRO A 288 2.26 -4.23 11.34
C PRO A 288 0.77 -3.98 11.52
N ARG A 289 0.36 -2.76 11.89
CA ARG A 289 -1.04 -2.45 12.21
C ARG A 289 -1.95 -2.50 10.98
N SER A 290 -1.47 -2.05 9.83
CA SER A 290 -2.18 -2.17 8.57
C SER A 290 -2.17 -3.59 8.05
N ARG A 291 -1.06 -4.33 8.20
CA ARG A 291 -1.02 -5.77 7.90
C ARG A 291 -2.07 -6.53 8.70
N ASP A 292 -2.15 -6.32 10.01
CA ASP A 292 -3.12 -7.00 10.87
C ASP A 292 -4.56 -6.66 10.44
N CYS A 293 -4.81 -5.41 10.03
CA CYS A 293 -6.12 -5.00 9.54
C CYS A 293 -6.48 -5.72 8.23
N PHE A 294 -5.56 -5.79 7.26
CA PHE A 294 -5.79 -6.50 6.00
C PHE A 294 -5.87 -8.03 6.20
N GLU A 295 -5.11 -8.58 7.14
CA GLU A 295 -5.21 -9.96 7.56
C GLU A 295 -6.61 -10.29 8.08
N MET A 296 -7.15 -9.45 8.95
CA MET A 296 -8.49 -9.63 9.48
C MET A 296 -9.57 -9.55 8.40
N ALA A 297 -9.48 -8.58 7.49
CA ALA A 297 -10.39 -8.50 6.34
C ALA A 297 -10.33 -9.78 5.48
N GLN A 298 -9.12 -10.29 5.21
CA GLN A 298 -8.92 -11.51 4.43
C GLN A 298 -9.49 -12.76 5.16
N LEU A 299 -9.30 -12.87 6.48
CA LEU A 299 -9.87 -13.96 7.27
C LEU A 299 -11.41 -13.90 7.30
N GLN A 300 -11.99 -12.71 7.44
CA GLN A 300 -13.44 -12.52 7.40
C GLN A 300 -14.03 -12.86 6.03
N LEU A 301 -13.33 -12.52 4.94
CA LEU A 301 -13.71 -12.95 3.59
C LEU A 301 -13.80 -14.47 3.50
N TYR A 302 -12.79 -15.18 3.98
CA TYR A 302 -12.78 -16.65 3.96
C TYR A 302 -13.90 -17.24 4.82
N GLN A 303 -14.16 -16.68 6.00
CA GLN A 303 -15.23 -17.14 6.90
C GLN A 303 -16.60 -16.94 6.26
N CYS A 304 -16.86 -15.75 5.72
CA CYS A 304 -18.11 -15.42 5.02
C CYS A 304 -18.33 -16.37 3.83
N MET A 305 -17.32 -16.56 2.97
CA MET A 305 -17.43 -17.46 1.82
C MET A 305 -17.62 -18.93 2.22
N SER A 306 -17.06 -19.34 3.36
CA SER A 306 -17.25 -20.70 3.92
C SER A 306 -18.65 -20.90 4.50
N ALA A 307 -19.38 -19.83 4.80
CA ALA A 307 -20.78 -19.88 5.22
C ALA A 307 -21.77 -19.66 4.05
N ALA A 308 -21.31 -19.07 2.94
CA ALA A 308 -22.15 -18.74 1.78
C ALA A 308 -22.66 -19.99 1.04
N ARG A 309 -23.99 -20.18 1.08
CA ARG A 309 -24.74 -21.22 0.36
C ARG A 309 -25.07 -20.83 -1.08
N PHE A 310 -25.49 -19.58 -1.31
CA PHE A 310 -25.94 -19.10 -2.62
C PHE A 310 -24.89 -18.24 -3.30
N ARG A 311 -24.96 -18.11 -4.63
CA ARG A 311 -23.96 -17.33 -5.39
C ARG A 311 -24.02 -15.84 -5.02
N TYR A 312 -25.21 -15.27 -4.82
CA TYR A 312 -25.35 -13.86 -4.42
C TYR A 312 -24.68 -13.56 -3.06
N GLU A 313 -24.62 -14.53 -2.14
CA GLU A 313 -23.93 -14.37 -0.85
C GLU A 313 -22.42 -14.22 -1.03
N ASN A 314 -21.83 -14.86 -2.05
CA ASN A 314 -20.43 -14.66 -2.37
C ASN A 314 -20.18 -13.24 -2.92
N ALA A 315 -21.12 -12.64 -3.65
CA ALA A 315 -21.04 -11.24 -4.08
C ALA A 315 -21.08 -10.29 -2.86
N PHE A 316 -21.91 -10.61 -1.85
CA PHE A 316 -21.93 -9.89 -0.59
C PHE A 316 -20.59 -10.00 0.17
N CYS A 317 -20.06 -11.22 0.33
CA CYS A 317 -18.78 -11.45 1.00
C CYS A 317 -17.63 -10.68 0.33
N LEU A 318 -17.61 -10.67 -1.01
CA LEU A 318 -16.67 -9.89 -1.81
C LEU A 318 -16.78 -8.40 -1.50
N GLY A 319 -17.99 -7.83 -1.56
CA GLY A 319 -18.22 -6.41 -1.29
C GLY A 319 -17.82 -6.03 0.14
N GLN A 320 -18.28 -6.77 1.14
CA GLN A 320 -18.02 -6.47 2.54
C GLN A 320 -16.55 -6.68 2.92
N HIS A 321 -16.06 -7.92 2.81
CA HIS A 321 -14.76 -8.28 3.40
C HIS A 321 -13.60 -8.14 2.41
N GLY A 322 -13.88 -8.28 1.12
CA GLY A 322 -12.89 -8.12 0.07
C GLY A 322 -12.58 -6.66 -0.30
N LEU A 323 -13.55 -5.76 -0.09
CA LEU A 323 -13.43 -4.34 -0.47
C LEU A 323 -13.66 -3.41 0.72
N ARG A 324 -14.85 -3.39 1.33
CA ARG A 324 -15.18 -2.40 2.37
C ARG A 324 -14.20 -2.45 3.55
N ASP A 325 -13.89 -3.64 4.05
CA ASP A 325 -12.98 -3.77 5.18
C ASP A 325 -11.56 -3.29 4.83
N ILE A 326 -11.07 -3.58 3.62
CA ILE A 326 -9.79 -3.07 3.11
C ILE A 326 -9.80 -1.54 2.99
N GLY A 327 -10.85 -0.97 2.40
CA GLY A 327 -11.02 0.48 2.30
C GLY A 327 -11.08 1.14 3.69
N THR A 328 -11.74 0.50 4.65
CA THR A 328 -11.81 0.95 6.04
C THR A 328 -10.43 0.92 6.70
N CYS A 329 -9.65 -0.13 6.49
CA CYS A 329 -8.27 -0.23 6.99
C CYS A 329 -7.39 0.91 6.48
N ILE A 330 -7.45 1.21 5.17
CA ILE A 330 -6.70 2.31 4.56
C ILE A 330 -7.16 3.67 5.11
N GLY A 331 -8.47 3.88 5.20
CA GLY A 331 -9.05 5.15 5.66
C GLY A 331 -8.85 5.43 7.15
N ALA A 332 -8.62 4.39 7.96
CA ALA A 332 -8.55 4.50 9.42
C ALA A 332 -7.39 5.37 9.94
N VAL A 333 -6.38 5.69 9.10
CA VAL A 333 -5.31 6.65 9.43
C VAL A 333 -5.83 8.08 9.57
N ALA A 334 -6.97 8.38 8.96
CA ALA A 334 -7.62 9.67 8.98
C ALA A 334 -8.86 9.63 9.88
N GLN A 335 -9.14 10.75 10.53
CA GLN A 335 -10.42 11.01 11.19
C GLN A 335 -10.84 12.46 10.89
N PRO A 336 -12.15 12.77 10.82
CA PRO A 336 -12.61 14.12 10.55
C PRO A 336 -12.05 15.10 11.57
N ASP A 337 -11.64 16.28 11.09
CA ASP A 337 -11.29 17.38 11.98
C ASP A 337 -12.56 18.11 12.42
N THR A 338 -13.08 17.71 13.58
CA THR A 338 -14.30 18.30 14.17
C THR A 338 -14.11 19.74 14.64
N THR A 339 -12.86 20.26 14.70
CA THR A 339 -12.61 21.66 15.06
C THR A 339 -12.83 22.62 13.89
N ALA A 340 -12.74 22.12 12.64
CA ALA A 340 -13.00 22.89 11.42
C ALA A 340 -14.51 23.09 11.14
N MET A 341 -15.39 22.48 11.91
CA MET A 341 -16.85 22.48 11.71
C MET A 341 -17.61 23.55 12.51
N THR A 342 -16.92 24.56 13.04
CA THR A 342 -17.59 25.68 13.72
C THR A 342 -18.18 26.62 12.66
N PRO A 343 -19.52 26.79 12.59
CA PRO A 343 -20.12 27.74 11.66
C PRO A 343 -19.66 29.15 12.04
N ALA A 344 -19.25 29.94 11.06
CA ALA A 344 -19.03 31.37 11.29
C ALA A 344 -20.32 32.00 11.86
N PRO A 345 -20.25 32.81 12.92
CA PRO A 345 -21.44 33.48 13.44
C PRO A 345 -22.01 34.38 12.34
N GLY A 346 -23.20 34.02 11.86
CA GLY A 346 -23.88 34.73 10.79
C GLY A 346 -24.09 36.20 11.16
N SER A 347 -23.57 37.09 10.32
CA SER A 347 -23.79 38.53 10.39
C SER A 347 -25.29 38.83 10.22
N HIS A 348 -26.02 38.94 11.32
CA HIS A 348 -27.33 39.56 11.32
C HIS A 348 -27.15 41.06 11.17
N GLY A 349 -27.07 41.51 9.91
CA GLY A 349 -27.27 42.89 9.53
C GLY A 349 -28.75 43.26 9.67
N GLY A 350 -29.19 43.53 10.89
CA GLY A 350 -30.49 44.13 11.16
C GLY A 350 -30.45 45.61 10.80
N GLY A 351 -30.87 45.94 9.59
CA GLY A 351 -31.10 47.31 9.15
C GLY A 351 -32.18 47.97 10.01
N ARG A 352 -31.87 49.17 10.49
CA ARG A 352 -32.88 50.21 10.76
C ARG A 352 -33.01 50.99 9.46
N ASP A 353 -34.21 51.01 8.92
CA ASP A 353 -34.97 52.19 8.46
C ASP A 353 -36.32 51.73 7.91
#